data_AF-A0A932T628-F1
#
_entry.id   AF-A0A932T628-F1
#
_cell.length_a   1.000
_cell.length_b   1.000
_cell.length_c   1.000
_cell.angle_alpha   90.00
_cell.angle_beta   90.00
_cell.angle_gamma   90.00
#
_symmetry.space_group_name_H-M   'P 1'
#
loop_
_entity.id
_entity.type
_entity.pdbx_description
1 polymer ?
#
loop_
_entity_poly.entity_id
_entity_poly.type
_entity_poly.pdbx_seq_one_letter_code
_entity_poly.pdbx_strand_id
1 'polypeptide(L)'
;MKKRNILIAVTITTLLVAGLISCKKDSGNPPTPAENGNTLITIIFDSTCVSNKDSIRRSGKVTIHLSGKYRSTGTGDTIRFENYNAGGYTKSGIVIWSNVSKGDTLRWRRTHSLTITSADGDFWAHQGNYAIVQTEGINTPHNVLDNSFALTGSSLLGSYNGQTSTNTILVPLEKKAGCRNFQKGKMRVSGINHTGIVDFGYSINSSELCDNLASYNIDSSKKTYEIVLAH
;
A
#
# COMPACT_ATOMS: atom_id res chain seq x y z
N MET A 1 30.80 15.31 -3.24
CA MET A 1 30.27 14.50 -4.36
C MET A 1 28.74 14.47 -4.26
N LYS A 2 28.04 14.84 -5.33
CA LYS A 2 26.63 15.29 -5.37
C LYS A 2 25.61 14.27 -4.82
N LYS A 3 24.96 14.61 -3.70
CA LYS A 3 23.67 14.00 -3.26
C LYS A 3 22.59 14.37 -4.29
N ARG A 4 22.39 13.55 -5.32
CA ARG A 4 21.33 13.73 -6.32
C ARG A 4 20.18 12.76 -6.07
N ASN A 5 19.11 13.31 -5.51
CA ASN A 5 17.71 13.07 -5.87
C ASN A 5 17.30 11.64 -6.19
N ILE A 6 17.22 10.81 -5.16
CA ILE A 6 16.40 9.61 -5.17
C ILE A 6 15.32 9.82 -4.10
N LEU A 7 14.33 10.65 -4.45
CA LEU A 7 13.05 10.72 -3.73
C LEU A 7 12.20 9.52 -4.18
N ILE A 8 12.72 8.33 -3.90
CA ILE A 8 11.97 7.08 -3.91
C ILE A 8 11.22 7.04 -2.59
N ALA A 9 9.97 6.58 -2.61
CA ALA A 9 9.07 6.37 -1.46
C ALA A 9 8.11 7.53 -1.13
N VAL A 10 7.13 7.74 -2.01
CA VAL A 10 5.81 8.22 -1.57
C VAL A 10 4.71 7.17 -1.79
N THR A 11 5.03 6.05 -2.43
CA THR A 11 4.21 4.82 -2.47
C THR A 11 4.85 3.63 -1.75
N ILE A 12 6.03 3.85 -1.15
CA ILE A 12 6.72 2.91 -0.26
C ILE A 12 6.63 3.42 1.21
N THR A 13 5.73 4.35 1.53
CA THR A 13 5.67 4.98 2.86
C THR A 13 4.79 4.25 3.88
N THR A 14 4.12 3.16 3.51
CA THR A 14 3.58 2.21 4.51
C THR A 14 4.29 0.86 4.52
N LEU A 15 5.04 0.50 3.48
CA LEU A 15 5.86 -0.73 3.45
C LEU A 15 7.38 -0.52 3.58
N LEU A 16 7.86 0.72 3.71
CA LEU A 16 9.15 1.04 4.31
C LEU A 16 8.92 2.03 5.45
N VAL A 17 8.16 1.62 6.47
CA VAL A 17 8.44 2.18 7.79
C VAL A 17 9.86 1.75 8.15
N ALA A 18 10.67 2.71 8.59
CA ALA A 18 12.10 2.66 8.86
C ALA A 18 12.62 1.53 9.79
N GLY A 19 11.84 0.48 10.07
CA GLY A 19 12.23 -0.72 10.79
C GLY A 19 12.21 -2.03 9.98
N LEU A 20 11.71 -2.04 8.73
CA LEU A 20 11.76 -3.23 7.85
C LEU A 20 13.15 -3.50 7.25
N ILE A 21 14.11 -2.59 7.47
CA ILE A 21 15.41 -2.53 6.80
C ILE A 21 16.51 -3.30 7.57
N SER A 22 16.25 -3.77 8.79
CA SER A 22 17.31 -4.36 9.63
C SER A 22 17.96 -5.63 9.07
N CYS A 23 17.38 -6.27 8.06
CA CYS A 23 17.84 -7.55 7.50
C CYS A 23 17.94 -7.53 5.96
N LYS A 24 18.06 -6.35 5.34
CA LYS A 24 18.21 -6.25 3.89
C LYS A 24 19.64 -6.62 3.48
N LYS A 25 19.81 -7.64 2.65
CA LYS A 25 20.99 -7.74 1.79
C LYS A 25 20.64 -7.06 0.47
N ASP A 26 21.08 -5.81 0.29
CA ASP A 26 21.07 -5.22 -1.04
C ASP A 26 21.97 -6.10 -1.93
N SER A 27 21.47 -6.55 -3.08
CA SER A 27 22.36 -7.13 -4.08
C SER A 27 23.37 -6.04 -4.42
N GLY A 28 24.66 -6.30 -4.15
CA GLY A 28 25.77 -5.34 -4.17
C GLY A 28 26.11 -4.71 -5.53
N ASN A 29 25.17 -4.63 -6.47
CA ASN A 29 25.28 -3.69 -7.56
C ASN A 29 24.61 -2.37 -7.14
N PRO A 30 25.31 -1.23 -7.20
CA PRO A 30 24.61 0.05 -7.17
C PRO A 30 23.51 0.01 -8.23
N PRO A 31 22.34 0.66 -8.01
CA PRO A 31 21.35 0.79 -9.07
C PRO A 31 22.11 1.34 -10.28
N THR A 32 22.31 0.51 -11.31
CA THR A 32 22.96 0.94 -12.54
C THR A 32 22.12 2.08 -13.04
N PRO A 33 22.62 3.33 -13.06
CA PRO A 33 21.83 4.44 -13.52
C PRO A 33 21.56 4.18 -14.99
N ALA A 34 20.35 3.75 -15.34
CA ALA A 34 19.96 3.79 -16.74
C ALA A 34 19.86 5.27 -17.09
N GLU A 35 20.44 5.67 -18.23
CA GLU A 35 20.56 7.06 -18.66
C GLU A 35 19.21 7.81 -18.81
N ASN A 36 18.08 7.13 -18.61
CA ASN A 36 16.72 7.68 -18.69
C ASN A 36 15.91 7.65 -17.38
N GLY A 37 16.53 7.40 -16.23
CA GLY A 37 15.82 7.34 -14.93
C GLY A 37 15.07 6.03 -14.68
N ASN A 38 15.24 5.06 -15.57
CA ASN A 38 14.78 3.69 -15.39
C ASN A 38 15.67 2.99 -14.34
N THR A 39 15.08 2.50 -13.24
CA THR A 39 15.83 1.87 -12.14
C THR A 39 15.19 0.56 -11.72
N LEU A 40 15.98 -0.50 -11.64
CA LEU A 40 15.58 -1.76 -11.02
C LEU A 40 16.17 -1.86 -9.62
N ILE A 41 15.31 -2.14 -8.65
CA ILE A 41 15.67 -2.31 -7.24
C ILE A 41 15.24 -3.70 -6.83
N THR A 42 16.18 -4.48 -6.31
CA THR A 42 15.90 -5.83 -5.84
C THR A 42 16.19 -5.88 -4.35
N ILE A 43 15.18 -6.31 -3.59
CA ILE A 43 15.25 -6.50 -2.15
C ILE A 43 15.20 -8.01 -1.90
N ILE A 44 16.25 -8.54 -1.27
CA ILE A 44 16.34 -9.96 -0.92
C ILE A 44 16.27 -10.09 0.60
N PHE A 45 15.39 -10.98 1.05
CA PHE A 45 15.22 -11.36 2.45
C PHE A 45 15.67 -12.83 2.58
N ASP A 46 16.66 -13.09 3.43
CA ASP A 46 17.02 -14.46 3.78
C ASP A 46 16.03 -15.07 4.79
N SER A 47 16.09 -16.38 5.01
CA SER A 47 15.19 -17.08 5.94
C SER A 47 15.37 -16.67 7.40
N THR A 48 16.49 -16.02 7.76
CA THR A 48 16.79 -15.58 9.12
C THR A 48 16.27 -14.17 9.42
N CYS A 49 15.87 -13.42 8.39
CA CYS A 49 15.37 -12.06 8.49
C CYS A 49 14.10 -11.97 9.36
N VAL A 50 14.26 -11.40 10.56
CA VAL A 50 13.15 -11.03 11.46
C VAL A 50 13.16 -9.51 11.61
N SER A 51 12.03 -8.88 11.33
CA SER A 51 11.92 -7.43 11.44
C SER A 51 11.82 -7.01 12.91
N ASN A 52 12.68 -6.08 13.33
CA ASN A 52 12.70 -5.57 14.71
C ASN A 52 11.46 -4.73 15.06
N LYS A 53 10.64 -4.37 14.07
CA LYS A 53 9.47 -3.48 14.27
C LYS A 53 8.18 -4.24 14.55
N ASP A 54 8.02 -5.40 13.92
CA ASP A 54 6.78 -6.20 13.98
C ASP A 54 7.05 -7.66 14.34
N SER A 55 8.31 -8.04 14.56
CA SER A 55 8.76 -9.41 14.86
C SER A 55 8.35 -10.43 13.78
N ILE A 56 7.97 -9.97 12.58
CA ILE A 56 7.58 -10.85 11.48
C ILE A 56 8.83 -11.33 10.75
N ARG A 57 8.97 -12.65 10.65
CA ARG A 57 9.97 -13.31 9.80
C ARG A 57 9.61 -13.10 8.33
N ARG A 58 10.58 -12.67 7.53
CA ARG A 58 10.44 -12.43 6.08
C ARG A 58 11.48 -13.21 5.31
N SER A 59 11.14 -13.70 4.13
CA SER A 59 12.09 -14.33 3.21
C SER A 59 11.66 -14.11 1.76
N GLY A 60 12.55 -14.41 0.81
CA GLY A 60 12.27 -14.29 -0.62
C GLY A 60 12.70 -12.96 -1.22
N LYS A 61 12.06 -12.55 -2.31
CA LYS A 61 12.51 -11.40 -3.11
C LYS A 61 11.38 -10.47 -3.51
N VAL A 62 11.65 -9.17 -3.45
CA VAL A 62 10.78 -8.11 -3.98
C VAL A 62 11.56 -7.30 -5.01
N THR A 63 11.01 -7.19 -6.21
CA THR A 63 11.63 -6.44 -7.31
C THR A 63 10.78 -5.23 -7.63
N ILE A 64 11.38 -4.05 -7.66
CA ILE A 64 10.72 -2.77 -7.97
C ILE A 64 11.39 -2.19 -9.21
N HIS A 65 10.61 -1.96 -10.26
CA HIS A 65 11.06 -1.35 -11.49
C HIS A 65 10.42 0.03 -11.63
N LEU A 66 11.24 1.06 -11.54
CA LEU A 66 10.85 2.46 -11.74
C LEU A 66 11.12 2.82 -13.20
N SER A 67 10.13 3.28 -13.96
CA SER A 67 10.34 3.67 -15.36
C SER A 67 10.84 5.12 -15.53
N GLY A 68 10.87 5.90 -14.45
CA GLY A 68 11.35 7.28 -14.45
C GLY A 68 11.19 7.97 -13.09
N LYS A 69 11.24 9.30 -13.07
CA LYS A 69 11.09 10.09 -11.83
C LYS A 69 9.66 10.06 -11.30
N TYR A 70 9.49 9.94 -9.99
CA TYR A 70 8.18 9.81 -9.33
C TYR A 70 7.11 10.85 -9.73
N ARG A 71 7.48 12.12 -9.87
CA ARG A 71 6.55 13.23 -10.23
C ARG A 71 6.39 13.46 -11.74
N SER A 72 7.09 12.72 -12.59
CA SER A 72 6.99 12.88 -14.04
C SER A 72 5.74 12.17 -14.57
N THR A 73 4.83 12.90 -15.21
CA THR A 73 3.66 12.30 -15.88
C THR A 73 4.10 11.26 -16.91
N GLY A 74 3.39 10.14 -16.98
CA GLY A 74 3.66 9.04 -17.91
C GLY A 74 4.67 8.00 -17.39
N THR A 75 5.35 8.26 -16.27
CA THR A 75 6.20 7.24 -15.62
C THR A 75 5.38 6.34 -14.71
N GLY A 76 5.98 5.27 -14.21
CA GLY A 76 5.31 4.32 -13.33
C GLY A 76 6.27 3.37 -12.63
N ASP A 77 5.75 2.69 -11.63
CA ASP A 77 6.49 1.74 -10.80
C ASP A 77 5.82 0.37 -10.90
N THR A 78 6.62 -0.67 -11.15
CA THR A 78 6.14 -2.05 -11.16
C THR A 78 6.80 -2.83 -10.03
N ILE A 79 6.00 -3.36 -9.11
CA ILE A 79 6.47 -4.15 -7.97
C ILE A 79 6.06 -5.61 -8.20
N ARG A 80 7.03 -6.53 -8.09
CA ARG A 80 6.82 -7.98 -8.18
C ARG A 80 7.28 -8.66 -6.90
N PHE A 81 6.53 -9.66 -6.49
CA PHE A 81 6.84 -10.51 -5.33
C PHE A 81 7.21 -11.91 -5.84
N GLU A 82 8.43 -12.35 -5.53
CA GLU A 82 8.98 -13.63 -5.96
C GLU A 82 9.35 -14.45 -4.73
N ASN A 83 8.56 -15.49 -4.44
CA ASN A 83 8.67 -16.31 -3.23
C ASN A 83 8.74 -15.48 -1.93
N TYR A 84 8.17 -14.28 -1.93
CA TYR A 84 8.18 -13.41 -0.76
C TYR A 84 7.23 -13.99 0.29
N ASN A 85 7.77 -14.38 1.44
CA ASN A 85 7.01 -14.87 2.57
C ASN A 85 7.10 -13.87 3.72
N ALA A 86 5.99 -13.63 4.41
CA ALA A 86 5.94 -12.86 5.64
C ALA A 86 5.07 -13.60 6.65
N GLY A 87 5.68 -14.06 7.74
CA GLY A 87 4.97 -14.70 8.85
C GLY A 87 4.20 -15.96 8.45
N GLY A 88 4.72 -16.75 7.50
CA GLY A 88 4.05 -17.96 7.01
C GLY A 88 3.12 -17.73 5.82
N TYR A 89 2.88 -16.47 5.42
CA TYR A 89 2.08 -16.14 4.25
C TYR A 89 2.96 -15.80 3.06
N THR A 90 2.84 -16.57 1.99
CA THR A 90 3.53 -16.33 0.72
C THR A 90 2.71 -15.39 -0.14
N LYS A 91 3.33 -14.31 -0.61
CA LYS A 91 2.71 -13.33 -1.50
C LYS A 91 3.34 -13.42 -2.88
N SER A 92 2.51 -13.48 -3.90
CA SER A 92 2.90 -13.43 -5.31
C SER A 92 2.05 -12.43 -6.08
N GLY A 93 2.51 -12.09 -7.28
CA GLY A 93 1.81 -11.19 -8.19
C GLY A 93 2.48 -9.84 -8.36
N ILE A 94 1.69 -8.85 -8.80
CA ILE A 94 2.17 -7.58 -9.32
C ILE A 94 1.36 -6.39 -8.80
N VAL A 95 2.05 -5.29 -8.52
CA VAL A 95 1.46 -3.96 -8.28
C VAL A 95 2.03 -3.00 -9.31
N ILE A 96 1.17 -2.26 -9.98
CA ILE A 96 1.55 -1.26 -10.97
C ILE A 96 1.05 0.09 -10.52
N TRP A 97 1.95 1.06 -10.51
CA TRP A 97 1.66 2.47 -10.34
C TRP A 97 1.91 3.20 -11.65
N SER A 98 0.99 4.07 -12.05
CA SER A 98 1.13 4.94 -13.22
C SER A 98 0.91 6.38 -12.79
N ASN A 99 1.88 7.24 -13.04
CA ASN A 99 1.72 8.68 -12.85
C ASN A 99 0.89 9.24 -14.02
N VAL A 100 -0.29 9.76 -13.67
CA VAL A 100 -1.26 10.35 -14.61
C VAL A 100 -1.53 11.83 -14.25
N SER A 101 -0.52 12.49 -13.69
CA SER A 101 -0.60 13.89 -13.26
C SER A 101 -0.92 14.81 -14.44
N LYS A 102 -1.69 15.86 -14.17
CA LYS A 102 -2.12 16.85 -15.18
C LYS A 102 -2.02 18.25 -14.58
N GLY A 103 -1.29 19.13 -15.24
CA GLY A 103 -0.95 20.45 -14.70
C GLY A 103 -0.24 20.30 -13.36
N ASP A 104 -0.60 21.14 -12.40
CA ASP A 104 0.00 21.15 -11.05
C ASP A 104 -0.58 20.09 -10.10
N THR A 105 -1.59 19.33 -10.54
CA THR A 105 -2.19 18.28 -9.71
C THR A 105 -1.50 16.94 -9.93
N LEU A 106 -0.84 16.45 -8.88
CA LEU A 106 -0.21 15.13 -8.89
C LEU A 106 -1.26 14.03 -8.71
N ARG A 107 -1.25 13.06 -9.63
CA ARG A 107 -2.22 11.97 -9.70
C ARG A 107 -1.56 10.66 -10.09
N TRP A 108 -2.07 9.56 -9.53
CA TRP A 108 -1.63 8.21 -9.88
C TRP A 108 -2.81 7.27 -10.07
N ARG A 109 -2.60 6.27 -10.92
CA ARG A 109 -3.39 5.03 -10.94
C ARG A 109 -2.58 3.94 -10.28
N ARG A 110 -3.24 3.14 -9.46
CA ARG A 110 -2.66 1.93 -8.89
C ARG A 110 -3.54 0.74 -9.26
N THR A 111 -2.95 -0.25 -9.90
CA THR A 111 -3.59 -1.55 -10.06
C THR A 111 -2.76 -2.62 -9.37
N HIS A 112 -3.42 -3.68 -8.92
CA HIS A 112 -2.72 -4.85 -8.42
C HIS A 112 -3.49 -6.12 -8.72
N SER A 113 -2.74 -7.20 -8.90
CA SER A 113 -3.25 -8.57 -8.94
C SER A 113 -2.29 -9.41 -8.12
N LEU A 114 -2.75 -9.81 -6.93
CA LEU A 114 -1.95 -10.44 -5.89
C LEU A 114 -2.60 -11.74 -5.46
N THR A 115 -1.78 -12.70 -5.09
CA THR A 115 -2.22 -13.90 -4.38
C THR A 115 -1.46 -14.00 -3.08
N ILE A 116 -2.18 -14.22 -1.98
CA ILE A 116 -1.64 -14.52 -0.67
C ILE A 116 -1.98 -15.98 -0.38
N THR A 117 -0.99 -16.78 0.02
CA THR A 117 -1.15 -18.20 0.33
C THR A 117 -0.64 -18.45 1.75
N SER A 118 -1.43 -19.13 2.59
CA SER A 118 -1.03 -19.54 3.93
C SER A 118 -0.06 -20.72 3.89
N ALA A 119 0.49 -21.08 5.06
CA ALA A 119 1.31 -22.28 5.20
C ALA A 119 0.53 -23.57 4.90
N ASP A 120 -0.78 -23.58 5.13
CA ASP A 120 -1.66 -24.73 4.91
C ASP A 120 -2.12 -24.86 3.44
N GLY A 121 -1.75 -23.90 2.58
CA GLY A 121 -2.08 -23.90 1.16
C GLY A 121 -3.36 -23.13 0.79
N ASP A 122 -4.13 -22.67 1.79
CA ASP A 122 -5.25 -21.76 1.57
C ASP A 122 -4.77 -20.48 0.89
N PHE A 123 -5.52 -19.99 -0.09
CA PHE A 123 -5.15 -18.79 -0.83
C PHE A 123 -6.27 -17.75 -0.93
N TRP A 124 -5.84 -16.51 -1.10
CA TRP A 124 -6.68 -15.35 -1.37
C TRP A 124 -6.13 -14.57 -2.55
N ALA A 125 -6.92 -14.45 -3.61
CA ALA A 125 -6.66 -13.58 -4.74
C ALA A 125 -7.21 -12.18 -4.43
N HIS A 126 -6.41 -11.15 -4.71
CA HIS A 126 -6.79 -9.76 -4.49
C HIS A 126 -6.46 -8.94 -5.74
N GLN A 127 -7.50 -8.40 -6.36
CA GLN A 127 -7.40 -7.51 -7.51
C GLN A 127 -7.93 -6.14 -7.13
N GLY A 128 -7.21 -5.08 -7.49
CA GLY A 128 -7.59 -3.72 -7.12
C GLY A 128 -7.28 -2.72 -8.22
N ASN A 129 -8.09 -1.68 -8.29
CA ASN A 129 -7.90 -0.54 -9.18
C ASN A 129 -8.29 0.74 -8.46
N TYR A 130 -7.32 1.65 -8.31
CA TYR A 130 -7.49 2.87 -7.55
C TYR A 130 -6.99 4.10 -8.29
N ALA A 131 -7.64 5.24 -8.03
CA ALA A 131 -7.15 6.56 -8.35
C ALA A 131 -6.65 7.24 -7.07
N ILE A 132 -5.47 7.84 -7.16
CA ILE A 132 -4.83 8.59 -6.07
C ILE A 132 -4.65 10.02 -6.53
N VAL A 133 -5.00 10.98 -5.68
CA VAL A 133 -4.71 12.40 -5.88
C VAL A 133 -3.95 12.90 -4.66
N GLN A 134 -2.84 13.61 -4.87
CA GLN A 134 -2.19 14.34 -3.77
C GLN A 134 -2.96 15.63 -3.51
N THR A 135 -3.43 15.81 -2.28
CA THR A 135 -4.25 16.94 -1.85
C THR A 135 -3.46 18.00 -1.07
N GLU A 136 -2.35 17.62 -0.43
CA GLU A 136 -1.47 18.52 0.33
C GLU A 136 0.01 18.19 0.10
N GLY A 137 0.93 19.12 0.44
CA GLY A 137 2.39 18.91 0.36
C GLY A 137 3.01 19.05 -1.04
N ILE A 138 2.26 19.54 -2.04
CA ILE A 138 2.75 19.67 -3.42
C ILE A 138 3.95 20.62 -3.49
N ASN A 139 3.87 21.75 -2.77
CA ASN A 139 4.85 22.84 -2.75
C ASN A 139 6.05 22.59 -1.83
N THR A 140 6.04 21.50 -1.06
CA THR A 140 7.11 21.09 -0.14
C THR A 140 7.74 19.78 -0.60
N PRO A 141 8.33 19.71 -1.83
CA PRO A 141 8.76 18.46 -2.46
C PRO A 141 9.80 17.65 -1.68
N HIS A 142 10.49 18.28 -0.73
CA HIS A 142 11.49 17.65 0.13
C HIS A 142 10.93 17.18 1.48
N ASN A 143 9.71 17.57 1.84
CA ASN A 143 9.03 17.13 3.05
C ASN A 143 7.96 16.10 2.68
N VAL A 144 8.32 14.82 2.63
CA VAL A 144 7.35 13.79 2.23
C VAL A 144 6.25 13.53 3.26
N LEU A 145 6.47 13.92 4.52
CA LEU A 145 5.60 13.58 5.65
C LEU A 145 4.37 14.51 5.77
N ASP A 146 4.42 15.69 5.16
CA ASP A 146 3.28 16.62 5.13
C ASP A 146 2.28 16.33 4.01
N ASN A 147 2.60 15.40 3.10
CA ASN A 147 1.74 15.07 1.98
C ASN A 147 0.45 14.38 2.46
N SER A 148 -0.68 14.77 1.87
CA SER A 148 -1.96 14.10 2.03
C SER A 148 -2.47 13.58 0.69
N PHE A 149 -3.16 12.45 0.72
CA PHE A 149 -3.66 11.76 -0.47
C PHE A 149 -5.13 11.39 -0.32
N ALA A 150 -5.90 11.55 -1.39
CA ALA A 150 -7.25 11.03 -1.50
C ALA A 150 -7.27 9.82 -2.44
N LEU A 151 -7.87 8.73 -1.99
CA LEU A 151 -7.98 7.46 -2.70
C LEU A 151 -9.44 7.16 -3.08
N THR A 152 -9.69 6.80 -4.32
CA THR A 152 -10.98 6.25 -4.79
C THR A 152 -10.74 4.98 -5.59
N GLY A 153 -11.78 4.15 -5.76
CA GLY A 153 -11.70 2.91 -6.51
C GLY A 153 -12.30 1.72 -5.78
N SER A 154 -11.92 0.52 -6.21
CA SER A 154 -12.46 -0.73 -5.69
C SER A 154 -11.46 -1.89 -5.79
N SER A 155 -11.78 -2.96 -5.07
CA SER A 155 -11.07 -4.22 -5.14
C SER A 155 -12.02 -5.42 -5.06
N LEU A 156 -11.58 -6.52 -5.65
CA LEU A 156 -12.17 -7.84 -5.52
C LEU A 156 -11.21 -8.73 -4.73
N LEU A 157 -11.73 -9.40 -3.71
CA LEU A 157 -11.05 -10.45 -2.97
C LEU A 157 -11.75 -11.77 -3.28
N GLY A 158 -11.02 -12.77 -3.73
CA GLY A 158 -11.48 -14.15 -3.86
C GLY A 158 -10.72 -15.05 -2.90
N SER A 159 -11.37 -16.02 -2.29
CA SER A 159 -10.74 -17.05 -1.45
C SER A 159 -10.72 -18.41 -2.13
N TYR A 160 -9.90 -19.31 -1.60
CA TYR A 160 -9.69 -20.66 -2.14
C TYR A 160 -10.97 -21.51 -2.25
N ASN A 161 -11.97 -21.24 -1.42
CA ASN A 161 -13.28 -21.89 -1.44
C ASN A 161 -14.27 -21.28 -2.45
N GLY A 162 -13.79 -20.43 -3.37
CA GLY A 162 -14.60 -19.78 -4.42
C GLY A 162 -15.45 -18.61 -3.94
N GLN A 163 -15.38 -18.26 -2.65
CA GLN A 163 -16.10 -17.10 -2.13
C GLN A 163 -15.43 -15.80 -2.56
N THR A 164 -16.24 -14.78 -2.81
CA THR A 164 -15.75 -13.45 -3.20
C THR A 164 -16.33 -12.35 -2.33
N SER A 165 -15.51 -11.34 -2.05
CA SER A 165 -15.91 -10.08 -1.44
C SER A 165 -15.44 -8.92 -2.29
N THR A 166 -16.23 -7.86 -2.34
CA THR A 166 -15.85 -6.61 -3.03
C THR A 166 -15.71 -5.48 -2.01
N ASN A 167 -14.69 -4.65 -2.21
CA ASN A 167 -14.55 -3.41 -1.47
C ASN A 167 -14.71 -2.24 -2.44
N THR A 168 -15.61 -1.32 -2.15
CA THR A 168 -15.87 -0.13 -2.99
C THR A 168 -15.76 1.12 -2.14
N ILE A 169 -14.88 2.05 -2.51
CA ILE A 169 -14.74 3.33 -1.82
C ILE A 169 -15.93 4.21 -2.18
N LEU A 170 -16.69 4.63 -1.16
CA LEU A 170 -17.89 5.45 -1.26
C LEU A 170 -17.59 6.93 -1.10
N VAL A 171 -16.83 7.24 -0.06
CA VAL A 171 -16.28 8.56 0.21
C VAL A 171 -14.77 8.40 0.14
N PRO A 172 -14.04 9.26 -0.62
CA PRO A 172 -12.60 9.11 -0.80
C PRO A 172 -11.89 8.87 0.52
N LEU A 173 -11.00 7.88 0.55
CA LEU A 173 -10.19 7.60 1.73
C LEU A 173 -9.04 8.61 1.80
N GLU A 174 -8.93 9.33 2.90
CA GLU A 174 -7.86 10.31 3.11
C GLU A 174 -6.70 9.67 3.88
N LYS A 175 -5.50 9.79 3.31
CA LYS A 175 -4.26 9.27 3.90
C LYS A 175 -3.20 10.36 3.94
N LYS A 176 -2.84 10.80 5.14
CA LYS A 176 -1.64 11.60 5.36
C LYS A 176 -0.42 10.69 5.40
N ALA A 177 0.67 11.09 4.74
CA ALA A 177 1.91 10.31 4.64
C ALA A 177 2.48 9.96 6.01
N GLY A 178 2.44 10.90 6.96
CA GLY A 178 2.91 10.70 8.33
C GLY A 178 2.05 9.77 9.19
N CYS A 179 0.83 9.45 8.79
CA CYS A 179 -0.04 8.53 9.53
C CYS A 179 0.16 7.08 9.11
N ARG A 180 -0.27 6.11 9.93
CA ARG A 180 -0.22 4.69 9.54
C ARG A 180 -1.47 4.26 8.77
N ASN A 181 -2.65 4.66 9.26
CA ASN A 181 -3.95 4.26 8.72
C ASN A 181 -4.58 5.37 7.88
N PHE A 182 -5.76 5.13 7.30
CA PHE A 182 -6.59 6.20 6.73
C PHE A 182 -7.23 7.01 7.86
N GLN A 183 -7.44 8.30 7.64
CA GLN A 183 -8.00 9.24 8.63
C GLN A 183 -9.49 9.47 8.43
N LYS A 184 -9.96 9.30 7.19
CA LYS A 184 -11.32 9.62 6.78
C LYS A 184 -11.71 8.77 5.58
N GLY A 185 -13.00 8.83 5.29
CA GLY A 185 -13.60 8.19 4.14
C GLY A 185 -14.37 6.95 4.53
N LYS A 186 -15.11 6.42 3.56
CA LYS A 186 -16.02 5.29 3.78
C LYS A 186 -15.86 4.28 2.68
N MET A 187 -15.88 3.01 3.05
CA MET A 187 -15.75 1.89 2.12
C MET A 187 -16.86 0.89 2.38
N ARG A 188 -17.58 0.51 1.33
CA ARG A 188 -18.49 -0.63 1.39
C ARG A 188 -17.69 -1.91 1.22
N VAL A 189 -17.94 -2.87 2.09
CA VAL A 189 -17.48 -4.26 1.99
C VAL A 189 -18.70 -5.13 1.73
N SER A 190 -18.74 -5.81 0.59
CA SER A 190 -19.84 -6.69 0.20
C SER A 190 -19.32 -8.10 0.06
N GLY A 191 -19.61 -8.93 1.07
CA GLY A 191 -19.37 -10.38 1.04
C GLY A 191 -20.64 -11.13 0.62
N ILE A 192 -20.60 -12.46 0.73
CA ILE A 192 -21.70 -13.34 0.30
C ILE A 192 -22.95 -13.14 1.16
N ASN A 193 -22.79 -13.14 2.48
CA ASN A 193 -23.92 -13.21 3.42
C ASN A 193 -24.31 -11.84 3.98
N HIS A 194 -23.44 -10.83 3.81
CA HIS A 194 -23.69 -9.50 4.34
C HIS A 194 -22.90 -8.43 3.59
N THR A 195 -23.43 -7.22 3.66
CA THR A 195 -22.73 -5.99 3.28
C THR A 195 -22.59 -5.13 4.53
N GLY A 196 -21.50 -4.38 4.59
CA GLY A 196 -21.31 -3.37 5.62
C GLY A 196 -20.47 -2.20 5.12
N ILE A 197 -20.46 -1.15 5.94
CA ILE A 197 -19.70 0.07 5.69
C ILE A 197 -18.62 0.19 6.75
N VAL A 198 -17.38 0.30 6.29
CA VAL A 198 -16.25 0.72 7.11
C VAL A 198 -16.13 2.23 7.03
N ASP A 199 -16.18 2.92 8.18
CA ASP A 199 -15.97 4.36 8.30
C ASP A 199 -14.63 4.64 8.99
N PHE A 200 -13.68 5.16 8.21
CA PHE A 200 -12.32 5.50 8.66
C PHE A 200 -12.25 6.85 9.36
N GLY A 201 -13.32 7.65 9.34
CA GLY A 201 -13.42 8.89 10.11
C GLY A 201 -13.94 8.69 11.54
N TYR A 202 -14.15 7.44 11.96
CA TYR A 202 -14.60 7.10 13.30
C TYR A 202 -13.46 7.27 14.31
N SER A 203 -13.69 8.07 15.33
CA SER A 203 -12.77 8.20 16.47
C SER A 203 -13.57 8.42 17.76
N ILE A 204 -13.17 7.76 18.85
CA ILE A 204 -13.80 7.89 20.18
C ILE A 204 -13.28 9.11 20.95
N ASN A 205 -12.11 9.63 20.58
CA ASN A 205 -11.52 10.83 21.14
C ASN A 205 -11.42 11.83 19.99
N SER A 206 -12.21 12.90 20.03
CA SER A 206 -12.53 13.82 18.93
C SER A 206 -11.35 14.57 18.26
N SER A 207 -10.10 14.14 18.44
CA SER A 207 -8.90 14.84 17.97
C SER A 207 -7.68 13.96 17.70
N GLU A 208 -7.79 12.80 17.03
CA GLU A 208 -6.59 12.09 16.58
C GLU A 208 -6.50 11.95 15.06
N LEU A 209 -5.62 12.78 14.47
CA LEU A 209 -5.34 12.86 13.04
C LEU A 209 -4.64 11.61 12.47
N CYS A 210 -4.33 10.58 13.27
CA CYS A 210 -3.61 9.38 12.84
C CYS A 210 -3.92 8.14 13.72
N ASP A 211 -5.13 7.99 14.24
CA ASP A 211 -5.46 6.82 15.07
C ASP A 211 -5.48 5.49 14.26
N ASN A 212 -5.80 4.39 14.95
CA ASN A 212 -5.97 3.07 14.36
C ASN A 212 -7.39 2.55 14.51
N LEU A 213 -8.37 3.44 14.61
CA LEU A 213 -9.76 3.08 14.78
C LEU A 213 -10.54 3.29 13.48
N ALA A 214 -11.53 2.44 13.30
CA ALA A 214 -12.59 2.65 12.34
C ALA A 214 -13.86 2.03 12.92
N SER A 215 -15.01 2.36 12.33
CA SER A 215 -16.24 1.65 12.65
C SER A 215 -16.68 0.77 11.49
N TYR A 216 -17.33 -0.34 11.81
CA TYR A 216 -17.96 -1.24 10.85
C TYR A 216 -19.45 -1.36 11.15
N ASN A 217 -20.29 -0.94 10.23
CA ASN A 217 -21.74 -1.05 10.32
C ASN A 217 -22.23 -2.14 9.36
N ILE A 218 -22.93 -3.14 9.87
CA ILE A 218 -23.49 -4.23 9.05
C ILE A 218 -24.94 -3.87 8.72
N ASP A 219 -25.25 -3.76 7.43
CA ASP A 219 -26.53 -3.26 6.91
C ASP A 219 -27.75 -3.99 7.51
N SER A 220 -27.61 -5.29 7.80
CA SER A 220 -28.69 -6.14 8.34
C SER A 220 -28.94 -6.02 9.84
N SER A 221 -28.03 -5.40 10.60
CA SER A 221 -28.02 -5.54 12.08
C SER A 221 -28.30 -4.24 12.84
N LYS A 222 -28.24 -3.06 12.19
CA LYS A 222 -28.17 -1.73 12.86
C LYS A 222 -27.08 -1.63 13.94
N LYS A 223 -26.18 -2.61 14.06
CA LYS A 223 -25.06 -2.60 15.01
C LYS A 223 -23.85 -1.96 14.35
N THR A 224 -23.15 -1.15 15.13
CA THR A 224 -21.86 -0.57 14.78
C THR A 224 -20.81 -1.21 15.68
N TYR A 225 -19.76 -1.74 15.06
CA TYR A 225 -18.62 -2.33 15.73
C TYR A 225 -17.43 -1.38 15.62
N GLU A 226 -16.69 -1.19 16.69
CA GLU A 226 -15.35 -0.61 16.60
C GLU A 226 -14.40 -1.68 16.06
N ILE A 227 -13.54 -1.28 15.12
CA ILE A 227 -12.47 -2.13 14.60
C ILE A 227 -11.13 -1.44 14.78
N VAL A 228 -10.13 -2.24 15.20
CA VAL A 228 -8.74 -1.81 15.31
C VAL A 228 -8.02 -2.19 14.02
N LEU A 229 -7.46 -1.19 13.33
CA LEU A 229 -6.74 -1.36 12.08
C LEU A 229 -5.35 -1.93 12.37
N ALA A 230 -5.08 -3.11 11.81
CA ALA A 230 -3.79 -3.78 11.91
C ALA A 230 -2.72 -3.11 11.02
N HIS A 231 -1.45 -3.24 11.44
CA HIS A 231 -0.28 -2.74 10.73
C HIS A 231 0.31 -3.75 9.74
#